data_AF-A0A938X254-F1
#
_entry.id   AF-A0A938X254-F1
#
_cell.length_a   1.000
_cell.length_b   1.000
_cell.length_c   1.000
_cell.angle_alpha   90.00
_cell.angle_beta   90.00
_cell.angle_gamma   90.00
#
_symmetry.space_group_name_H-M   'P 1'
#
loop_
_entity.id
_entity.type
_entity.pdbx_description
1 polymer ?
#
loop_
_entity_poly.entity_id
_entity_poly.type
_entity_poly.pdbx_seq_one_letter_code
_entity_poly.pdbx_strand_id
1 'polypeptide(L)'
;MYLLKKIQIENLVFTLIIFWGIVMSFLVPTWQTPDEFTHIWMIGDSLKIEDFDKKIEESIALDRERVEFNYDEKIDINDQIASFTARPTYSREEMLPQGVSITLIKHFSATLGILLGILIGIPTYWVLQLGELFALLFYAIVCYYALKLMPIKKEVLAVVMLFPMALQQAASLNYDAVLIPLCFFFVAYIFHLRYSNDRVGIRQIIFALCLG
;
A
#
# COMPACT_ATOMS: atom_id res chain seq x y z
N MET A 1 -26.07 27.05 -16.64
CA MET A 1 -26.19 25.85 -15.78
C MET A 1 -25.17 24.84 -16.29
N TYR A 2 -23.94 24.94 -15.81
CA TYR A 2 -22.77 24.23 -16.33
C TYR A 2 -22.90 22.71 -16.07
N LEU A 3 -22.95 21.93 -17.15
CA LEU A 3 -22.24 20.65 -17.35
C LEU A 3 -21.89 19.84 -16.08
N LEU A 4 -22.88 19.27 -15.40
CA LEU A 4 -22.64 18.14 -14.50
C LEU A 4 -22.45 16.88 -15.35
N LYS A 5 -21.23 16.67 -15.85
CA LYS A 5 -20.81 15.39 -16.43
C LYS A 5 -21.06 14.33 -15.35
N LYS A 6 -21.90 13.34 -15.64
CA LYS A 6 -22.21 12.23 -14.71
C LYS A 6 -20.90 11.50 -14.41
N ILE A 7 -20.28 11.80 -13.26
CA ILE A 7 -19.02 11.19 -12.85
C ILE A 7 -19.29 9.70 -12.67
N GLN A 8 -18.50 8.86 -13.35
CA GLN A 8 -18.58 7.42 -13.15
C GLN A 8 -18.06 7.07 -11.75
N ILE A 9 -18.76 6.15 -11.08
CA ILE A 9 -18.46 5.80 -9.69
C ILE A 9 -17.01 5.33 -9.51
N GLU A 10 -16.48 4.58 -10.47
CA GLU A 10 -15.09 4.12 -10.46
C GLU A 10 -14.08 5.28 -10.42
N ASN A 11 -14.31 6.36 -11.18
CA ASN A 11 -13.42 7.54 -11.19
C ASN A 11 -13.55 8.35 -9.89
N LEU A 12 -14.77 8.44 -9.35
CA LEU A 12 -15.02 9.11 -8.07
C LEU A 12 -14.29 8.38 -6.94
N VAL A 13 -14.46 7.07 -6.84
CA VAL A 13 -13.83 6.25 -5.79
C VAL A 13 -12.31 6.27 -5.92
N PHE A 14 -11.77 6.14 -7.13
CA PHE A 14 -10.32 6.27 -7.36
C PHE A 14 -9.78 7.60 -6.81
N THR A 15 -10.44 8.72 -7.14
CA THR A 15 -10.03 10.05 -6.69
C THR A 15 -10.11 10.18 -5.16
N LEU A 16 -11.17 9.65 -4.55
CA LEU A 16 -11.35 9.68 -3.10
C LEU A 16 -10.32 8.81 -2.37
N ILE A 17 -9.99 7.62 -2.89
CA ILE A 17 -8.95 6.76 -2.35
C ILE A 17 -7.60 7.49 -2.35
N ILE A 18 -7.22 8.09 -3.48
CA ILE A 18 -5.95 8.81 -3.57
C ILE A 18 -5.93 10.00 -2.60
N PHE A 19 -7.00 10.81 -2.58
CA PHE A 19 -7.07 11.98 -1.72
C PHE A 19 -6.99 11.60 -0.24
N TRP A 20 -7.86 10.71 0.23
CA TRP A 20 -7.90 10.34 1.65
C TRP A 20 -6.75 9.43 2.06
N GLY A 21 -6.25 8.58 1.17
CA GLY A 21 -5.07 7.76 1.43
C GLY A 21 -3.83 8.61 1.64
N ILE A 22 -3.60 9.63 0.79
CA ILE A 22 -2.50 10.58 1.00
C ILE A 22 -2.67 11.31 2.34
N VAL A 23 -3.88 11.77 2.67
CA VAL A 23 -4.14 12.41 3.98
C VAL A 23 -3.80 11.46 5.13
N MET A 24 -4.18 10.18 5.06
CA MET A 24 -3.88 9.18 6.09
C MET A 24 -2.38 8.90 6.23
N SER A 25 -1.64 8.80 5.11
CA SER A 25 -0.18 8.66 5.08
C SER A 25 0.53 9.73 5.92
N PHE A 26 0.10 10.99 5.82
CA PHE A 26 0.72 12.09 6.58
C PHE A 26 0.16 12.25 7.99
N LEU A 27 -1.08 11.79 8.22
CA LEU A 27 -1.74 11.91 9.52
C LEU A 27 -1.21 10.89 10.53
N VAL A 28 -0.77 9.72 10.05
CA VAL A 28 -0.18 8.66 10.87
C VAL A 28 1.35 8.77 10.79
N PRO A 29 2.03 9.25 11.84
CA PRO A 29 3.47 9.25 11.91
C PRO A 29 4.08 7.87 11.68
N THR A 30 5.30 7.86 11.13
CA THR A 30 6.13 6.66 11.04
C THR A 30 6.25 5.98 12.41
N TRP A 31 6.21 4.66 12.44
CA TRP A 31 6.21 3.80 13.64
C TRP A 31 4.92 3.81 14.46
N GLN A 32 3.87 4.53 14.05
CA GLN A 32 2.55 4.46 14.71
C GLN A 32 1.58 3.49 14.02
N THR A 33 1.94 2.98 12.84
CA THR A 33 1.22 1.86 12.25
C THR A 33 1.67 0.58 12.96
N PRO A 34 0.72 -0.24 13.49
CA PRO A 34 1.07 -1.52 14.09
C PRO A 34 1.86 -2.39 13.10
N ASP A 35 2.91 -3.05 13.60
CA ASP A 35 3.72 -4.02 12.83
C ASP A 35 4.43 -3.45 11.59
N GLU A 36 4.53 -2.12 11.43
CA GLU A 36 5.21 -1.49 10.29
C GLU A 36 6.66 -1.95 10.14
N PHE A 37 7.38 -2.02 11.27
CA PHE A 37 8.77 -2.50 11.29
C PHE A 37 8.88 -3.96 10.82
N THR A 38 7.95 -4.82 11.24
CA THR A 38 7.89 -6.21 10.78
C THR A 38 7.72 -6.29 9.27
N HIS A 39 6.90 -5.43 8.66
CA HIS A 39 6.74 -5.40 7.21
C HIS A 39 7.98 -4.89 6.46
N ILE A 40 8.69 -3.91 7.01
CA ILE A 40 9.97 -3.46 6.46
C ILE A 40 11.00 -4.59 6.52
N TRP A 41 11.05 -5.35 7.62
CA TRP A 41 11.87 -6.55 7.73
C TRP A 41 11.52 -7.60 6.67
N MET A 42 10.22 -7.87 6.46
CA MET A 42 9.77 -8.81 5.40
C MET A 42 10.17 -8.36 4.00
N ILE A 43 10.16 -7.05 3.72
CA ILE A 43 10.62 -6.48 2.46
C ILE A 43 12.13 -6.74 2.30
N GLY A 44 12.92 -6.45 3.34
CA GLY A 44 14.35 -6.70 3.38
C GLY A 44 14.72 -8.17 3.14
N ASP A 45 14.09 -9.09 3.88
CA ASP A 45 14.32 -10.54 3.70
C ASP A 45 13.91 -11.02 2.30
N SER A 46 12.83 -10.46 1.75
CA SER A 46 12.37 -10.79 0.41
C SER A 46 13.34 -10.34 -0.68
N LEU A 47 14.13 -9.30 -0.44
CA LEU A 47 15.20 -8.80 -1.33
C LEU A 47 16.59 -9.35 -0.99
N LYS A 48 16.69 -10.16 0.07
CA LYS A 48 17.96 -10.69 0.61
C LYS A 48 18.96 -9.58 0.97
N ILE A 49 18.45 -8.51 1.56
CA ILE A 49 19.28 -7.41 2.07
C ILE A 49 19.44 -7.58 3.58
N GLU A 50 20.68 -7.71 4.04
CA GLU A 50 21.00 -7.86 5.45
C GLU A 50 20.73 -6.58 6.24
N ASP A 51 20.08 -6.74 7.41
CA ASP A 51 19.75 -5.66 8.35
C ASP A 51 19.00 -4.46 7.72
N PHE A 52 18.21 -4.71 6.67
CA PHE A 52 17.49 -3.67 5.93
C PHE A 52 16.62 -2.79 6.84
N ASP A 53 15.81 -3.44 7.67
CA ASP A 53 14.91 -2.83 8.67
C ASP A 53 15.67 -1.97 9.68
N LYS A 54 16.75 -2.51 10.25
CA LYS A 54 17.58 -1.78 11.23
C LYS A 54 18.26 -0.56 10.61
N LYS A 55 18.76 -0.68 9.37
CA LYS A 55 19.36 0.45 8.66
C LYS A 55 18.34 1.54 8.37
N ILE A 56 17.09 1.18 8.04
CA ILE A 56 15.99 2.15 7.88
C ILE A 56 15.67 2.83 9.20
N GLU A 57 15.53 2.06 10.29
CA GLU A 57 15.26 2.56 11.64
C GLU A 57 16.33 3.54 12.13
N GLU A 58 17.61 3.14 12.08
CA GLU A 58 18.74 3.97 12.49
C GLU A 58 18.81 5.28 11.68
N SER A 59 18.46 5.21 10.40
CA SER A 59 18.49 6.36 9.50
C SER A 59 17.36 7.37 9.76
N ILE A 60 16.20 6.92 10.25
CA ILE A 60 15.08 7.79 10.60
C ILE A 60 15.28 8.43 11.98
N ALA A 61 16.07 7.79 12.86
CA ALA A 61 16.42 8.28 14.19
C ALA A 61 15.22 8.64 15.08
N LEU A 62 14.08 7.99 14.84
CA LEU A 62 12.90 8.05 15.70
C LEU A 62 12.90 6.85 16.63
N ASP A 63 12.59 7.07 17.91
CA ASP A 63 12.54 6.04 18.94
C ASP A 63 11.33 5.11 18.71
N ARG A 64 11.54 4.07 17.90
CA ARG A 64 10.54 3.03 17.61
C ARG A 64 10.14 2.29 18.87
N GLU A 65 11.11 1.85 19.68
CA GLU A 65 10.86 1.03 20.88
C GLU A 65 9.95 1.72 21.89
N ARG A 66 10.03 3.05 22.01
CA ARG A 66 9.13 3.82 22.88
C ARG A 66 7.68 3.80 22.39
N VAL A 67 7.46 3.87 21.07
CA VAL A 67 6.14 4.12 20.48
C VAL A 67 5.45 2.84 19.99
N GLU A 68 6.21 1.86 19.55
CA GLU A 68 5.69 0.61 19.01
C GLU A 68 4.88 -0.14 20.09
N PHE A 69 3.62 -0.43 19.77
CA PHE A 69 2.62 -1.03 20.69
C PHE A 69 2.27 -0.21 21.95
N ASN A 70 2.74 1.04 22.08
CA ASN A 70 2.41 1.94 23.20
C ASN A 70 1.47 3.07 22.73
N TYR A 71 0.16 2.87 22.85
CA TYR A 71 -0.86 3.81 22.35
C TYR A 71 -0.85 5.20 23.00
N ASP A 72 -0.30 5.32 24.21
CA ASP A 72 -0.21 6.58 24.95
C ASP A 72 1.02 7.41 24.53
N GLU A 73 2.06 6.76 24.01
CA GLU A 73 3.29 7.38 23.55
C GLU A 73 3.17 7.78 22.09
N LYS A 74 3.54 9.02 21.77
CA LYS A 74 3.50 9.54 20.40
C LYS A 74 4.86 10.07 19.96
N ILE A 75 5.09 9.98 18.65
CA ILE A 75 6.21 10.66 18.01
C ILE A 75 5.97 12.17 18.12
N ASP A 76 7.00 12.90 18.53
CA ASP A 76 6.96 14.36 18.50
C ASP A 76 6.99 14.81 17.03
N ILE A 77 6.09 15.73 16.69
CA ILE A 77 5.96 16.24 15.33
C ILE A 77 7.28 16.90 14.87
N ASN A 78 8.01 17.55 15.77
CA ASN A 78 9.29 18.19 15.44
C ASN A 78 10.35 17.17 15.06
N ASP A 79 10.39 16.02 15.75
CA ASP A 79 11.33 14.93 15.43
C ASP A 79 10.98 14.32 14.07
N GLN A 80 9.69 14.13 13.79
CA GLN A 80 9.24 13.67 12.47
C GLN A 80 9.62 14.68 11.37
N ILE A 81 9.40 15.97 11.59
CA ILE A 81 9.80 17.02 10.63
C ILE A 81 11.32 17.02 10.42
N ALA A 82 12.12 16.80 11.46
CA ALA A 82 13.57 16.70 11.33
C ALA A 82 13.98 15.54 10.40
N SER A 83 13.28 14.41 10.48
CA SER A 83 13.51 13.23 9.62
C SER A 83 13.30 13.51 8.12
N PHE A 84 12.54 14.54 7.74
CA PHE A 84 12.27 14.88 6.34
C PHE A 84 13.54 15.33 5.60
N THR A 85 14.54 15.80 6.32
CA THR A 85 15.80 16.32 5.77
C THR A 85 17.03 15.55 6.25
N ALA A 86 16.84 14.57 7.12
CA ALA A 86 17.89 13.69 7.61
C ALA A 86 18.53 12.92 6.44
N ARG A 87 19.85 12.93 6.40
CA ARG A 87 20.57 12.18 5.36
C ARG A 87 20.55 10.70 5.71
N PRO A 88 20.37 9.81 4.71
CA PRO A 88 20.45 8.39 4.96
C PRO A 88 21.79 7.98 5.57
N THR A 89 21.77 7.21 6.66
CA THR A 89 22.99 6.67 7.31
C THR A 89 23.60 5.52 6.51
N TYR A 90 22.77 4.80 5.74
CA TYR A 90 23.19 3.69 4.88
C TYR A 90 23.67 4.14 3.49
N SER A 91 24.53 3.34 2.87
CA SER A 91 24.89 3.53 1.46
C SER A 91 23.83 2.93 0.52
N ARG A 92 23.74 3.46 -0.71
CA ARG A 92 22.78 2.95 -1.72
C ARG A 92 23.11 1.52 -2.14
N GLU A 93 24.39 1.19 -2.25
CA GLU A 93 24.87 -0.13 -2.66
C GLU A 93 24.46 -1.22 -1.67
N GLU A 94 24.51 -0.91 -0.38
CA GLU A 94 24.06 -1.79 0.70
C GLU A 94 22.56 -2.10 0.66
N MET A 95 21.77 -1.23 0.03
CA MET A 95 20.32 -1.35 -0.07
C MET A 95 19.85 -1.90 -1.42
N LEU A 96 20.78 -2.32 -2.29
CA LEU A 96 20.42 -2.95 -3.55
C LEU A 96 20.02 -4.42 -3.34
N PRO A 97 18.99 -4.92 -4.06
CA PRO A 97 18.58 -6.31 -3.97
C PRO A 97 19.73 -7.28 -4.32
N GLN A 98 20.01 -8.23 -3.43
CA GLN A 98 20.99 -9.30 -3.66
C GLN A 98 20.33 -10.60 -4.15
N GLY A 99 19.01 -10.69 -4.01
CA GLY A 99 18.18 -11.78 -4.49
C GLY A 99 16.70 -11.41 -4.44
N VAL A 100 15.83 -12.32 -4.91
CA VAL A 100 14.38 -12.13 -4.83
C VAL A 100 13.71 -13.42 -4.36
N SER A 101 12.97 -13.33 -3.27
CA SER A 101 12.08 -14.38 -2.77
C SER A 101 10.66 -14.20 -3.31
N ILE A 102 9.91 -15.31 -3.41
CA ILE A 102 8.49 -15.28 -3.80
C ILE A 102 7.61 -14.50 -2.82
N THR A 103 8.05 -14.38 -1.56
CA THR A 103 7.36 -13.61 -0.51
C THR A 103 7.25 -12.12 -0.85
N LEU A 104 8.09 -11.61 -1.76
CA LEU A 104 8.06 -10.24 -2.26
C LEU A 104 6.69 -9.86 -2.82
N ILE A 105 5.92 -10.83 -3.35
CA ILE A 105 4.61 -10.57 -3.95
C ILE A 105 3.64 -9.89 -2.97
N LYS A 106 3.79 -10.12 -1.66
CA LYS A 106 2.94 -9.55 -0.61
C LYS A 106 3.12 -8.04 -0.47
N HIS A 107 4.33 -7.54 -0.73
CA HIS A 107 4.72 -6.13 -0.57
C HIS A 107 5.22 -5.52 -1.87
N PHE A 108 4.97 -6.16 -3.01
CA PHE A 108 5.59 -5.83 -4.29
C PHE A 108 5.43 -4.34 -4.66
N SER A 109 4.23 -3.78 -4.48
CA SER A 109 3.96 -2.37 -4.75
C SER A 109 4.79 -1.45 -3.87
N ALA A 110 4.77 -1.67 -2.56
CA ALA A 110 5.56 -0.89 -1.59
C ALA A 110 7.07 -1.01 -1.87
N THR A 111 7.56 -2.22 -2.15
CA THR A 111 8.97 -2.46 -2.45
C THR A 111 9.44 -1.69 -3.67
N LEU A 112 8.61 -1.58 -4.73
CA LEU A 112 8.96 -0.76 -5.89
C LEU A 112 9.15 0.73 -5.52
N GLY A 113 8.26 1.27 -4.69
CA GLY A 113 8.37 2.66 -4.21
C GLY A 113 9.62 2.89 -3.37
N ILE A 114 9.89 1.97 -2.44
CA ILE A 114 11.07 2.01 -1.57
C ILE A 114 12.37 1.94 -2.39
N LEU A 115 12.49 0.96 -3.28
CA LEU A 115 13.69 0.82 -4.12
C LEU A 115 13.90 2.05 -5.00
N LEU A 116 12.83 2.62 -5.55
CA LEU A 116 12.92 3.86 -6.32
C LEU A 116 13.45 5.03 -5.47
N GLY A 117 12.94 5.19 -4.25
CA GLY A 117 13.42 6.21 -3.31
C GLY A 117 14.91 6.05 -2.96
N ILE A 118 15.33 4.82 -2.70
CA ILE A 118 16.73 4.49 -2.39
C ILE A 118 17.66 4.78 -3.56
N LEU A 119 17.25 4.44 -4.79
CA LEU A 119 18.03 4.69 -6.01
C LEU A 119 18.24 6.19 -6.26
N ILE A 120 17.19 6.99 -6.07
CA ILE A 120 17.27 8.46 -6.16
C ILE A 120 18.14 9.01 -5.01
N GLY A 121 18.11 8.37 -3.85
CA GLY A 121 18.87 8.72 -2.64
C GLY A 121 18.30 9.91 -1.90
N ILE A 122 16.99 9.93 -1.77
CA ILE A 122 16.24 10.88 -0.93
C ILE A 122 16.32 10.47 0.56
N PRO A 123 15.98 11.37 1.51
CA PRO A 123 15.87 11.03 2.93
C PRO A 123 15.01 9.79 3.19
N THR A 124 15.37 8.99 4.19
CA THR A 124 14.71 7.70 4.47
C THR A 124 13.22 7.84 4.78
N TYR A 125 12.81 8.94 5.42
CA TYR A 125 11.39 9.27 5.56
C TYR A 125 10.65 9.26 4.22
N TRP A 126 11.18 9.95 3.21
CA TRP A 126 10.58 10.01 1.87
C TRP A 126 10.66 8.68 1.12
N VAL A 127 11.64 7.84 1.43
CA VAL A 127 11.70 6.46 0.90
C VAL A 127 10.50 5.66 1.38
N LEU A 128 10.17 5.70 2.67
CA LEU A 128 8.98 5.03 3.22
C LEU A 128 7.70 5.63 2.64
N GLN A 129 7.62 6.96 2.55
CA GLN A 129 6.48 7.66 1.97
C GLN A 129 6.23 7.28 0.50
N LEU A 130 7.28 7.05 -0.28
CA LEU A 130 7.16 6.52 -1.64
C LEU A 130 6.67 5.07 -1.66
N GLY A 131 7.09 4.25 -0.71
CA GLY A 131 6.54 2.91 -0.52
C GLY A 131 5.03 2.93 -0.28
N GLU A 132 4.57 3.75 0.67
CA GLU A 132 3.14 3.95 0.95
C GLU A 132 2.39 4.49 -0.27
N LEU A 133 2.96 5.46 -0.99
CA LEU A 133 2.34 6.02 -2.19
C LEU A 133 2.15 4.95 -3.27
N PHE A 134 3.15 4.09 -3.50
CA PHE A 134 3.04 3.01 -4.48
C PHE A 134 2.04 1.93 -4.03
N ALA A 135 1.98 1.63 -2.73
CA ALA A 135 0.97 0.74 -2.17
C ALA A 135 -0.45 1.29 -2.39
N LEU A 136 -0.65 2.58 -2.10
CA LEU A 136 -1.92 3.29 -2.30
C LEU A 136 -2.32 3.34 -3.78
N LEU A 137 -1.37 3.61 -4.68
CA LEU A 137 -1.61 3.60 -6.13
C LEU A 137 -2.04 2.21 -6.61
N PHE A 138 -1.36 1.15 -6.15
CA PHE A 138 -1.74 -0.22 -6.47
C PHE A 138 -3.16 -0.51 -6.00
N TYR A 139 -3.48 -0.20 -4.75
CA TYR A 139 -4.81 -0.36 -4.18
C TYR A 139 -5.88 0.38 -5.01
N ALA A 140 -5.64 1.65 -5.33
CA ALA A 140 -6.56 2.48 -6.10
C ALA A 140 -6.80 1.93 -7.52
N ILE A 141 -5.74 1.51 -8.21
CA ILE A 141 -5.80 0.95 -9.57
C ILE A 141 -6.61 -0.35 -9.57
N VAL A 142 -6.33 -1.27 -8.64
CA VAL A 142 -7.04 -2.56 -8.57
C VAL A 142 -8.51 -2.34 -8.18
N CYS A 143 -8.80 -1.45 -7.23
CA CYS A 143 -10.18 -1.08 -6.88
C CYS A 143 -10.94 -0.46 -8.06
N TYR A 144 -10.29 0.39 -8.86
CA TYR A 144 -10.88 0.96 -10.07
C TYR A 144 -11.29 -0.13 -11.06
N TYR A 145 -10.41 -1.10 -11.33
CA TYR A 145 -10.74 -2.22 -12.21
C TYR A 145 -11.80 -3.14 -11.62
N ALA A 146 -11.80 -3.36 -10.31
CA ALA A 146 -12.83 -4.14 -9.62
C ALA A 146 -14.23 -3.49 -9.77
N LEU A 147 -14.34 -2.17 -9.59
CA LEU A 147 -15.58 -1.44 -9.79
C LEU A 147 -16.02 -1.39 -11.26
N LYS A 148 -15.08 -1.33 -12.19
CA LYS A 148 -15.38 -1.40 -13.62
C LYS A 148 -15.96 -2.75 -13.99
N LEU A 149 -15.39 -3.83 -13.44
CA LEU A 149 -15.76 -5.22 -13.68
C LEU A 149 -17.10 -5.61 -13.04
N MET A 150 -17.37 -5.12 -11.83
CA MET A 150 -18.54 -5.46 -11.03
C MET A 150 -19.86 -5.17 -11.79
N PRO A 151 -20.72 -6.15 -12.10
CA PRO A 151 -21.92 -5.89 -12.91
C PRO A 151 -23.07 -5.26 -12.11
N ILE A 152 -23.12 -5.47 -10.78
CA ILE A 152 -24.24 -5.07 -9.92
C ILE A 152 -23.75 -4.48 -8.60
N LYS A 153 -24.55 -3.59 -7.99
CA LYS A 153 -24.30 -3.03 -6.64
C LYS A 153 -22.87 -2.45 -6.46
N LYS A 154 -22.35 -1.78 -7.48
CA LYS A 154 -21.02 -1.14 -7.46
C LYS A 154 -20.86 -0.17 -6.30
N GLU A 155 -21.95 0.48 -5.92
CA GLU A 155 -22.08 1.44 -4.83
C GLU A 155 -21.75 0.82 -3.47
N VAL A 156 -22.18 -0.42 -3.24
CA VAL A 156 -21.91 -1.13 -1.98
C VAL A 156 -20.43 -1.47 -1.89
N LEU A 157 -19.85 -2.00 -2.98
CA LEU A 157 -18.42 -2.31 -3.03
C LEU A 157 -17.58 -1.03 -2.87
N ALA A 158 -17.98 0.07 -3.50
CA ALA A 158 -17.34 1.37 -3.37
C ALA A 158 -17.31 1.88 -1.92
N VAL A 159 -18.41 1.75 -1.18
CA VAL A 159 -18.47 2.15 0.23
C VAL A 159 -17.49 1.32 1.08
N VAL A 160 -17.42 0.00 0.85
CA VAL A 160 -16.48 -0.89 1.57
C VAL A 160 -15.02 -0.52 1.26
N MET A 161 -14.69 -0.23 -0.01
CA MET A 161 -13.35 0.21 -0.43
C MET A 161 -12.91 1.53 0.21
N LEU A 162 -13.87 2.39 0.57
CA LEU A 162 -13.66 3.71 1.17
C LEU A 162 -13.76 3.69 2.71
N PHE A 163 -13.88 2.52 3.34
CA PHE A 163 -13.87 2.45 4.80
C PHE A 163 -12.57 3.03 5.36
N PRO A 164 -12.63 3.78 6.48
CA PRO A 164 -11.44 4.42 7.05
C PRO A 164 -10.29 3.43 7.27
N MET A 165 -10.60 2.23 7.76
CA MET A 165 -9.62 1.17 7.96
C MET A 165 -9.01 0.68 6.65
N ALA A 166 -9.82 0.51 5.58
CA ALA A 166 -9.29 0.09 4.28
C ALA A 166 -8.35 1.14 3.67
N LEU A 167 -8.69 2.42 3.83
CA LEU A 167 -7.85 3.53 3.39
C LEU A 167 -6.56 3.65 4.20
N GLN A 168 -6.63 3.48 5.51
CA GLN A 168 -5.44 3.43 6.37
C GLN A 168 -4.53 2.29 5.95
N GLN A 169 -5.06 1.06 5.80
CA GLN A 169 -4.26 -0.08 5.37
C GLN A 169 -3.66 0.14 3.97
N ALA A 170 -4.38 0.76 3.04
CA ALA A 170 -3.86 1.09 1.71
C ALA A 170 -2.75 2.15 1.73
N ALA A 171 -2.71 3.01 2.75
CA ALA A 171 -1.74 4.10 2.92
C ALA A 171 -0.62 3.76 3.93
N SER A 172 -0.38 2.48 4.21
CA SER A 172 0.67 2.03 5.12
C SER A 172 1.50 0.92 4.48
N LEU A 173 2.71 0.70 5.01
CA LEU A 173 3.62 -0.35 4.55
C LEU A 173 3.21 -1.72 5.11
N ASN A 174 2.10 -2.28 4.64
CA ASN A 174 1.62 -3.61 5.01
C ASN A 174 1.35 -4.48 3.77
N TYR A 175 1.08 -5.77 4.00
CA TYR A 175 0.66 -6.67 2.91
C TYR A 175 -0.83 -6.52 2.54
N ASP A 176 -1.63 -5.90 3.41
CA ASP A 176 -3.07 -5.71 3.21
C ASP A 176 -3.38 -4.74 2.07
N ALA A 177 -2.49 -3.77 1.82
CA ALA A 177 -2.54 -2.89 0.65
C ALA A 177 -2.51 -3.64 -0.68
N VAL A 178 -2.01 -4.87 -0.71
CA VAL A 178 -2.03 -5.76 -1.88
C VAL A 178 -3.17 -6.78 -1.77
N LEU A 179 -3.36 -7.40 -0.61
CA LEU A 179 -4.32 -8.48 -0.40
C LEU A 179 -5.78 -8.02 -0.52
N ILE A 180 -6.17 -6.97 0.23
CA ILE A 180 -7.55 -6.46 0.27
C ILE A 180 -8.10 -6.08 -1.11
N PRO A 181 -7.40 -5.29 -1.95
CA PRO A 181 -7.94 -4.91 -3.25
C PRO A 181 -8.01 -6.11 -4.22
N LEU A 182 -7.11 -7.09 -4.09
CA LEU A 182 -7.23 -8.35 -4.82
C LEU A 182 -8.46 -9.15 -4.39
N CYS A 183 -8.80 -9.18 -3.10
CA CYS A 183 -10.05 -9.78 -2.62
C CYS A 183 -11.28 -9.06 -3.22
N PHE A 184 -11.26 -7.72 -3.28
CA PHE A 184 -12.34 -6.97 -3.93
C PHE A 184 -12.45 -7.29 -5.42
N PHE A 185 -11.32 -7.37 -6.12
CA PHE A 185 -11.27 -7.74 -7.52
C PHE A 185 -11.79 -9.17 -7.75
N PHE A 186 -11.42 -10.11 -6.89
CA PHE A 186 -11.93 -11.49 -6.91
C PHE A 186 -13.44 -11.53 -6.73
N VAL A 187 -13.99 -10.84 -5.72
CA VAL A 187 -15.43 -10.75 -5.52
C VAL A 187 -16.11 -10.15 -6.76
N ALA A 188 -15.60 -9.04 -7.29
CA ALA A 188 -16.12 -8.43 -8.51
C ALA A 188 -16.10 -9.40 -9.71
N TYR A 189 -15.04 -10.19 -9.85
CA TYR A 189 -14.90 -11.20 -10.89
C TYR A 189 -15.91 -12.34 -10.75
N ILE A 190 -16.15 -12.85 -9.54
CA ILE A 190 -17.17 -13.88 -9.31
C ILE A 190 -18.57 -13.38 -9.68
N PHE A 191 -18.92 -12.15 -9.28
CA PHE A 191 -20.19 -11.53 -9.68
C PHE A 191 -20.26 -11.32 -11.19
N HIS A 192 -19.17 -10.89 -11.82
CA HIS A 192 -19.08 -10.76 -13.27
C HIS A 192 -19.34 -12.10 -13.99
N LEU A 193 -18.72 -13.19 -13.54
CA LEU A 193 -18.97 -14.52 -14.08
C LEU A 193 -20.42 -14.96 -13.91
N ARG A 194 -21.05 -14.65 -12.77
CA ARG A 194 -22.42 -15.07 -12.48
C ARG A 194 -23.48 -14.32 -13.29
N TYR A 195 -23.29 -13.02 -13.50
CA TYR A 195 -24.34 -12.15 -14.06
C TYR A 195 -24.08 -11.71 -15.50
N SER A 196 -22.85 -11.83 -16.01
CA SER A 196 -22.50 -11.35 -17.37
C SER A 196 -22.13 -12.46 -18.35
N ASN A 197 -21.89 -13.69 -17.88
CA ASN A 197 -21.57 -14.83 -18.76
C ASN A 197 -22.67 -15.89 -18.72
N ASP A 198 -23.16 -16.29 -19.90
CA ASP A 198 -24.13 -17.38 -20.04
C ASP A 198 -23.52 -18.76 -19.75
N ARG A 199 -22.20 -18.91 -19.92
CA ARG A 199 -21.44 -20.14 -19.63
C ARG A 199 -20.07 -19.81 -19.06
N VAL A 200 -19.70 -20.49 -17.98
CA VAL A 200 -18.38 -20.37 -17.37
C VAL A 200 -17.45 -21.44 -17.96
N GLY A 201 -16.38 -21.01 -18.63
CA GLY A 201 -15.37 -21.89 -19.22
C GLY A 201 -14.20 -22.19 -18.27
N ILE A 202 -13.45 -23.26 -18.54
CA ILE A 202 -12.35 -23.71 -17.66
C ILE A 202 -11.25 -22.67 -17.45
N ARG A 203 -11.02 -21.79 -18.43
CA ARG A 203 -10.05 -20.69 -18.32
C ARG A 203 -10.43 -19.67 -17.25
N GLN A 204 -11.72 -19.40 -17.10
CA GLN A 204 -12.24 -18.46 -16.09
C GLN A 204 -12.18 -19.07 -14.69
N ILE A 205 -12.37 -20.39 -14.60
CA ILE A 205 -12.22 -21.14 -13.35
C ILE A 205 -10.75 -21.15 -12.91
N ILE A 206 -9.82 -21.43 -13.83
CA ILE A 206 -8.38 -21.36 -13.54
C ILE A 206 -7.99 -19.95 -13.11
N PHE A 207 -8.47 -18.92 -13.81
CA PHE A 207 -8.19 -17.54 -13.42
C PHE A 207 -8.73 -17.19 -12.03
N ALA A 208 -9.95 -17.63 -11.69
CA ALA A 208 -10.49 -17.47 -10.34
C ALA A 208 -9.64 -18.20 -9.29
N LEU A 209 -9.19 -19.42 -9.57
CA LEU A 209 -8.33 -20.21 -8.67
C LEU A 209 -6.91 -19.65 -8.52
N CYS A 210 -6.40 -18.92 -9.51
CA CYS A 210 -5.11 -18.25 -9.39
C CYS A 210 -5.21 -16.92 -8.63
N LEU A 211 -6.40 -16.32 -8.58
CA LEU A 211 -6.65 -15.02 -7.97
C LEU A 211 -7.07 -15.14 -6.49
N GLY A 212 -7.73 -16.24 -6.11
CA GLY A 212 -8.13 -16.56 -4.73
C GLY A 212 -7.24 -17.63 -4.11
#